data_AF-A0A2M7WYT0-F1
#
_entry.id   AF-A0A2M7WYT0-F1
#
_cell.length_a   1.000
_cell.length_b   1.000
_cell.length_c   1.000
_cell.angle_alpha   90.00
_cell.angle_beta   90.00
_cell.angle_gamma   90.00
#
_symmetry.space_group_name_H-M   'P 1'
#
loop_
_entity.id
_entity.type
_entity.pdbx_description
1 polymer ?
#
loop_
_entity_poly.entity_id
_entity_poly.type
_entity_poly.pdbx_seq_one_letter_code
_entity_poly.pdbx_strand_id
1 'polypeptide(L)'
;MSTGASRQGFAQICLGAVCVLAAILGSALAAAPEPSPVTTPAATPTIADDTLRVALVTVAPGAIYWERFGHNAILVEDRERHTTALYNFGYFDFAQKNFFLNFIRGRMWYRLAQTDPADDLDNYRAEGRSVWLQELHFGAAAKRQLAATLAWQALPENAEYHYDYYRNNCSTKVRDALDVASGGQLRAQSLGRGRGESYRSLSLAYARAMPWLAVGIHLGLGPRADRRINLWEEAFLPLR
;
A
#
# COMPACT_ATOMS: atom_id res chain seq x y z
N MET A 1 60.82 -31.24 39.77
CA MET A 1 59.38 -31.33 40.10
C MET A 1 58.62 -30.95 38.83
N SER A 2 58.39 -31.87 37.88
CA SER A 2 57.19 -32.75 37.74
C SER A 2 55.90 -31.93 37.79
N THR A 3 54.96 -31.89 36.84
CA THR A 3 54.56 -32.63 35.61
C THR A 3 53.35 -31.82 35.07
N GLY A 4 53.04 -31.55 33.80
CA GLY A 4 53.16 -32.34 32.57
C GLY A 4 51.80 -33.01 32.24
N ALA A 5 51.02 -32.47 31.30
CA ALA A 5 50.02 -33.23 30.53
C ALA A 5 49.45 -32.45 29.32
N SER A 6 50.06 -32.66 28.15
CA SER A 6 49.44 -32.54 26.83
C SER A 6 48.72 -33.84 26.48
N ARG A 7 47.65 -33.82 25.68
CA ARG A 7 47.30 -34.98 24.83
C ARG A 7 46.73 -34.55 23.48
N GLN A 8 47.51 -34.86 22.45
CA GLN A 8 47.11 -35.04 21.06
C GLN A 8 46.42 -36.40 20.88
N GLY A 9 45.55 -36.49 19.86
CA GLY A 9 45.36 -37.61 18.92
C GLY A 9 44.90 -38.97 19.45
N PHE A 10 43.95 -39.61 18.76
CA PHE A 10 44.13 -40.92 18.13
C PHE A 10 42.91 -41.30 17.28
N ALA A 11 43.20 -41.86 16.11
CA ALA A 11 42.26 -42.42 15.17
C ALA A 11 42.04 -43.93 15.41
N GLN A 12 41.05 -44.46 14.69
CA GLN A 12 40.93 -45.82 14.15
C GLN A 12 40.21 -46.97 14.93
N ILE A 13 39.15 -47.46 14.27
CA ILE A 13 38.83 -48.84 13.83
C ILE A 13 38.41 -49.89 14.89
N CYS A 14 37.20 -50.47 14.68
CA CYS A 14 36.85 -51.92 14.59
C CYS A 14 35.35 -52.09 14.92
N LEU A 15 34.46 -52.41 13.96
CA LEU A 15 34.09 -53.74 13.44
C LEU A 15 33.23 -54.60 14.41
N GLY A 16 32.00 -54.95 14.01
CA GLY A 16 31.16 -55.93 14.72
C GLY A 16 29.84 -56.28 14.00
N ALA A 17 29.85 -57.44 13.31
CA ALA A 17 28.78 -58.41 12.95
C ALA A 17 27.45 -57.91 12.32
N VAL A 18 27.04 -58.20 11.08
CA VAL A 18 26.84 -59.46 10.28
C VAL A 18 25.61 -60.30 10.70
N CYS A 19 24.82 -60.70 9.69
CA CYS A 19 23.76 -61.74 9.58
C CYS A 19 22.30 -61.25 9.46
N VAL A 20 21.40 -61.68 8.55
CA VAL A 20 21.33 -62.57 7.36
C VAL A 20 19.97 -62.26 6.68
N LEU A 21 19.87 -62.21 5.33
CA LEU A 21 18.99 -63.05 4.46
C LEU A 21 18.75 -62.45 3.06
N ALA A 22 19.30 -63.17 2.07
CA ALA A 22 18.87 -63.32 0.67
C ALA A 22 17.37 -63.70 0.57
N ALA A 23 16.64 -63.66 -0.54
CA ALA A 23 16.79 -63.19 -1.90
C ALA A 23 15.36 -63.24 -2.49
N ILE A 24 14.99 -62.30 -3.35
CA ILE A 24 14.01 -62.57 -4.42
C ILE A 24 14.56 -61.90 -5.69
N LEU A 25 15.08 -62.73 -6.59
CA LEU A 25 15.35 -62.36 -7.97
C LEU A 25 14.00 -62.34 -8.71
N GLY A 26 13.69 -61.22 -9.35
CA GLY A 26 12.58 -61.09 -10.28
C GLY A 26 12.95 -60.09 -11.36
N SER A 27 13.36 -60.62 -12.51
CA SER A 27 13.67 -59.92 -13.74
C SER A 27 12.52 -59.05 -14.22
N ALA A 28 12.77 -57.75 -14.34
CA ALA A 28 12.04 -56.87 -15.25
C ALA A 28 13.01 -55.78 -15.73
N LEU A 29 13.38 -55.87 -17.00
CA LEU A 29 14.00 -54.78 -17.74
C LEU A 29 12.91 -53.70 -17.88
N ALA A 30 12.79 -52.82 -16.88
CA ALA A 30 11.83 -51.72 -16.93
C ALA A 30 12.33 -50.71 -17.96
N ALA A 31 11.62 -50.66 -19.09
CA ALA A 31 11.75 -49.59 -20.07
C ALA A 31 11.64 -48.24 -19.34
N ALA A 32 12.52 -47.30 -19.70
CA ALA A 32 12.45 -45.93 -19.21
C ALA A 32 11.05 -45.36 -19.51
N PRO A 33 10.41 -44.65 -18.57
CA PRO A 33 9.13 -44.03 -18.82
C PRO A 33 9.26 -43.03 -19.97
N GLU A 34 8.42 -43.17 -21.00
CA GLU A 34 8.33 -42.19 -22.07
C GLU A 34 7.98 -40.81 -21.49
N PRO A 35 8.60 -39.73 -22.00
CA PRO A 35 8.27 -38.38 -21.55
C PRO A 35 6.80 -38.11 -21.85
N SER A 36 6.05 -37.74 -20.81
CA SER A 36 4.66 -37.31 -20.94
C SER A 36 4.54 -36.19 -21.97
N PRO A 37 3.47 -36.14 -22.78
CA PRO A 37 3.28 -35.06 -23.73
C PRO A 37 3.27 -33.74 -22.95
N VAL A 38 4.16 -32.83 -23.37
CA VAL A 38 4.19 -31.46 -22.87
C VAL A 38 2.85 -30.84 -23.19
N THR A 39 1.99 -30.72 -22.18
CA THR A 39 0.79 -29.89 -22.25
C THR A 39 1.28 -28.46 -22.47
N THR A 40 1.14 -27.96 -23.69
CA THR A 40 1.34 -26.56 -24.04
C THR A 40 0.65 -25.70 -22.98
N PRO A 41 1.34 -24.74 -22.33
CA PRO A 41 0.67 -23.80 -21.45
C PRO A 41 -0.46 -23.14 -22.24
N ALA A 42 -1.67 -23.15 -21.65
CA ALA A 42 -2.80 -22.40 -22.18
C ALA A 42 -2.32 -20.98 -22.51
N ALA A 43 -2.65 -20.52 -23.72
CA ALA A 43 -2.26 -19.22 -24.23
C ALA A 43 -2.46 -18.15 -23.14
N THR A 44 -1.38 -17.43 -22.81
CA THR A 44 -1.46 -16.19 -22.06
C THR A 44 -2.55 -15.34 -22.70
N PRO A 45 -3.57 -14.87 -21.96
CA PRO A 45 -4.56 -13.98 -22.54
C PRO A 45 -3.79 -12.82 -23.17
N THR A 46 -3.94 -12.65 -24.48
CA THR A 46 -3.39 -11.52 -25.22
C THR A 46 -3.61 -10.27 -24.39
N ILE A 47 -2.52 -9.56 -24.07
CA ILE A 47 -2.58 -8.24 -23.45
C ILE A 47 -3.40 -7.39 -24.42
N ALA A 48 -4.70 -7.26 -24.15
CA ALA A 48 -5.51 -6.23 -24.78
C ALA A 48 -4.77 -4.93 -24.48
N ASP A 49 -4.41 -4.19 -25.54
CA ASP A 49 -3.53 -3.02 -25.53
C ASP A 49 -3.63 -2.26 -24.19
N ASP A 50 -2.58 -2.38 -23.38
CA ASP A 50 -2.49 -1.68 -22.10
C ASP A 50 -2.12 -0.22 -22.39
N THR A 51 -3.12 0.53 -22.83
CA THR A 51 -2.99 1.96 -23.18
C THR A 51 -3.01 2.86 -21.95
N LEU A 52 -3.37 2.31 -20.78
CA LEU A 52 -3.44 3.05 -19.53
C LEU A 52 -2.17 2.88 -18.70
N ARG A 53 -1.59 4.01 -18.31
CA ARG A 53 -0.58 4.06 -17.25
C ARG A 53 -1.22 4.64 -16.00
N VAL A 54 -1.11 3.90 -14.90
CA VAL A 54 -1.64 4.31 -13.59
C VAL A 54 -0.49 4.40 -12.61
N ALA A 55 -0.42 5.49 -11.86
CA ALA A 55 0.61 5.67 -10.84
C ALA A 55 0.02 6.22 -9.53
N LEU A 56 0.58 5.76 -8.42
CA LEU A 56 0.42 6.40 -7.11
C LEU A 56 1.32 7.63 -7.07
N VAL A 57 0.74 8.78 -6.75
CA VAL A 57 1.48 10.01 -6.47
C VAL A 57 1.49 10.21 -4.97
N THR A 58 2.67 10.32 -4.38
CA THR A 58 2.85 10.61 -2.95
C THR A 58 3.61 11.91 -2.80
N VAL A 59 3.06 12.84 -2.03
CA VAL A 59 3.63 14.17 -1.79
C VAL A 59 4.10 14.24 -0.34
N ALA A 60 5.31 14.75 -0.15
CA ALA A 60 5.90 14.95 1.18
C ALA A 60 5.04 15.85 2.07
N PRO A 61 5.17 15.74 3.40
CA PRO A 61 4.70 16.75 4.33
C PRO A 61 5.08 18.18 3.96
N GLY A 62 4.12 19.10 3.99
CA GLY A 62 4.35 20.54 3.84
C GLY A 62 4.53 21.26 5.17
N ALA A 63 4.70 22.59 5.11
CA ALA A 63 5.02 23.41 6.28
C ALA A 63 3.78 23.71 7.14
N ILE A 64 2.61 23.85 6.52
CA ILE A 64 1.37 24.26 7.19
C ILE A 64 0.53 23.06 7.63
N TYR A 65 -0.43 23.29 8.54
CA TYR A 65 -1.00 22.20 9.35
C TYR A 65 -1.78 21.15 8.54
N TRP A 66 -2.44 21.52 7.45
CA TRP A 66 -3.19 20.58 6.60
C TRP A 66 -2.30 19.78 5.65
N GLU A 67 -1.08 20.24 5.37
CA GLU A 67 -0.10 19.53 4.52
C GLU A 67 0.85 18.65 5.32
N ARG A 68 0.86 18.78 6.66
CA ARG A 68 1.89 18.23 7.54
C ARG A 68 2.01 16.71 7.50
N PHE A 69 1.01 16.02 6.98
CA PHE A 69 0.99 14.57 6.90
C PHE A 69 1.31 14.06 5.49
N GLY A 70 1.46 14.96 4.52
CA GLY A 70 1.65 14.65 3.11
C GLY A 70 0.32 14.51 2.38
N HIS A 71 0.37 13.98 1.16
CA HIS A 71 -0.82 13.76 0.33
C HIS A 71 -0.62 12.58 -0.60
N ASN A 72 -1.72 11.89 -0.95
CA ASN A 72 -1.72 10.85 -1.97
C ASN A 72 -2.77 11.17 -3.04
N ALA A 73 -2.42 10.88 -4.29
CA ALA A 73 -3.29 10.99 -5.45
C ALA A 73 -3.05 9.82 -6.40
N ILE A 74 -3.94 9.63 -7.37
CA ILE A 74 -3.77 8.63 -8.44
C ILE A 74 -3.64 9.37 -9.77
N LEU A 75 -2.54 9.16 -10.47
CA LEU A 75 -2.35 9.62 -11.83
C LEU A 75 -2.85 8.55 -12.79
N VAL A 76 -3.66 8.95 -13.76
CA VAL A 76 -4.09 8.11 -14.87
C VAL A 76 -3.73 8.80 -16.18
N GLU A 77 -2.92 8.13 -16.98
CA GLU A 77 -2.51 8.53 -18.31
C GLU A 77 -3.13 7.56 -19.32
N ASP A 78 -3.91 8.09 -20.25
CA ASP A 78 -4.49 7.36 -21.36
C ASP A 78 -3.74 7.70 -22.64
N ARG A 79 -2.94 6.75 -23.12
CA ARG A 79 -2.08 6.91 -24.30
C ARG A 79 -2.83 6.88 -25.61
N GLU A 80 -4.02 6.27 -25.62
CA GLU A 80 -4.88 6.22 -26.82
C GLU A 80 -5.59 7.56 -27.00
N ARG A 81 -6.06 8.17 -25.90
CA ARG A 81 -6.75 9.46 -25.92
C ARG A 81 -5.82 10.67 -25.78
N HIS A 82 -4.53 10.42 -25.53
CA HIS A 82 -3.54 11.46 -25.22
C HIS A 82 -3.97 12.37 -24.06
N THR A 83 -4.59 11.79 -23.03
CA THR A 83 -5.02 12.53 -21.85
C THR A 83 -4.25 12.07 -20.61
N THR A 84 -4.03 12.99 -19.68
CA THR A 84 -3.49 12.67 -18.36
C THR A 84 -4.28 13.43 -17.32
N ALA A 85 -4.66 12.75 -16.26
CA ALA A 85 -5.45 13.33 -15.18
C ALA A 85 -4.86 12.91 -13.83
N LEU A 86 -4.86 13.85 -12.89
CA LEU A 86 -4.53 13.60 -11.51
C LEU A 86 -5.83 13.58 -10.68
N TYR A 87 -6.06 12.48 -9.97
CA TYR A 87 -7.22 12.29 -9.11
C TYR A 87 -6.83 12.56 -7.66
N ASN A 88 -7.18 13.75 -7.19
CA ASN A 88 -6.86 14.24 -5.86
C ASN A 88 -8.08 14.15 -4.93
N PHE A 89 -8.02 13.22 -3.98
CA PHE A 89 -8.99 13.19 -2.89
C PHE A 89 -8.60 14.23 -1.85
N GLY A 90 -9.55 15.01 -1.36
CA GLY A 90 -9.26 15.92 -0.24
C GLY A 90 -9.16 17.38 -0.66
N TYR A 91 -9.69 17.71 -1.84
CA TYR A 91 -10.01 19.09 -2.17
C TYR A 91 -11.13 19.58 -1.25
N PHE A 92 -10.94 20.77 -0.69
CA PHE A 92 -11.91 21.40 0.19
C PHE A 92 -12.65 22.50 -0.56
N ASP A 93 -13.98 22.55 -0.44
CA ASP A 93 -14.79 23.63 -1.00
C ASP A 93 -15.18 24.62 0.11
N PHE A 94 -14.56 25.80 0.10
CA PHE A 94 -14.85 26.88 1.04
C PHE A 94 -16.24 27.52 0.82
N ALA A 95 -16.87 27.30 -0.35
CA ALA A 95 -18.22 27.79 -0.65
C ALA A 95 -19.34 26.85 -0.17
N GLN A 96 -19.00 25.77 0.56
CA GLN A 96 -20.00 24.87 1.11
C GLN A 96 -21.04 25.59 1.97
N LYS A 97 -22.31 25.29 1.70
CA LYS A 97 -23.42 25.80 2.51
C LYS A 97 -23.24 25.38 3.96
N ASN A 98 -23.34 26.35 4.88
CA ASN A 98 -23.17 26.16 6.33
C ASN A 98 -21.75 25.75 6.76
N PHE A 99 -20.70 26.08 6.00
CA PHE A 99 -19.30 25.76 6.32
C PHE A 99 -18.94 25.89 7.81
N PHE A 100 -19.10 27.08 8.41
CA PHE A 100 -18.75 27.33 9.81
C PHE A 100 -19.51 26.43 10.79
N LEU A 101 -20.79 26.19 10.53
CA LEU A 101 -21.64 25.36 11.38
C LEU A 101 -21.28 23.87 11.27
N ASN A 102 -20.93 23.42 10.07
CA ASN A 102 -20.44 22.09 9.78
C ASN A 102 -19.06 21.84 10.42
N PHE A 103 -18.17 22.83 10.36
CA PHE A 103 -16.87 22.82 11.02
C PHE A 103 -17.01 22.66 12.56
N ILE A 104 -17.83 23.48 13.21
CA ILE A 104 -18.07 23.38 14.67
C ILE A 104 -18.66 22.01 15.05
N ARG A 105 -19.48 21.41 14.18
CA ARG A 105 -20.07 20.08 14.38
C ARG A 105 -19.15 18.92 14.02
N GLY A 106 -17.94 19.20 13.53
CA GLY A 106 -16.99 18.18 13.07
C GLY A 106 -17.43 17.44 11.80
N ARG A 107 -18.32 18.04 10.99
CA ARG A 107 -18.86 17.44 9.76
C ARG A 107 -18.26 18.12 8.54
N MET A 108 -17.05 17.74 8.17
CA MET A 108 -16.40 18.34 7.00
C MET A 108 -16.64 17.49 5.76
N TRP A 109 -17.06 18.13 4.68
CA TRP A 109 -17.18 17.49 3.38
C TRP A 109 -15.99 17.87 2.53
N TYR A 110 -15.38 16.86 1.94
CA TYR A 110 -14.28 17.01 1.01
C TYR A 110 -14.68 16.38 -0.30
N ARG A 111 -13.96 16.72 -1.37
CA ARG A 111 -14.25 16.18 -2.68
C ARG A 111 -13.05 15.52 -3.33
N LEU A 112 -13.35 14.62 -4.25
CA LEU A 112 -12.43 14.22 -5.30
C LEU A 112 -12.41 15.33 -6.37
N ALA A 113 -11.21 15.75 -6.76
CA ALA A 113 -11.00 16.62 -7.90
C ALA A 113 -10.17 15.88 -8.95
N GLN A 114 -10.59 15.98 -10.20
CA GLN A 114 -9.79 15.63 -11.37
C GLN A 114 -9.14 16.91 -11.87
N THR A 115 -7.81 16.94 -11.92
CA THR A 115 -7.00 18.12 -12.25
C THR A 115 -5.95 17.78 -13.31
N ASP A 116 -5.38 18.81 -13.90
CA ASP A 116 -4.17 18.68 -14.72
C ASP A 116 -2.99 18.37 -13.78
N PRO A 117 -2.24 17.28 -14.01
CA PRO A 117 -1.04 16.98 -13.22
C PRO A 117 -0.02 18.12 -13.21
N ALA A 118 0.11 18.90 -14.28
CA ALA A 118 1.08 20.01 -14.33
C ALA A 118 0.79 21.06 -13.26
N ASP A 119 -0.47 21.46 -13.12
CA ASP A 119 -0.91 22.47 -12.15
C ASP A 119 -0.58 22.05 -10.71
N ASP A 120 -0.97 20.83 -10.32
CA ASP A 120 -0.72 20.33 -8.97
C ASP A 120 0.77 20.08 -8.70
N LEU A 121 1.51 19.50 -9.65
CA LEU A 121 2.93 19.19 -9.48
C LEU A 121 3.77 20.46 -9.38
N ASP A 122 3.42 21.51 -10.13
CA ASP A 122 4.08 22.82 -10.03
C ASP A 122 3.77 23.50 -8.69
N ASN A 123 2.53 23.39 -8.18
CA ASN A 123 2.19 23.86 -6.84
C ASN A 123 3.01 23.13 -5.76
N TYR A 124 3.08 21.80 -5.79
CA TYR A 124 3.89 21.04 -4.83
C TYR A 124 5.37 21.40 -4.91
N ARG A 125 5.89 21.65 -6.11
CA ARG A 125 7.27 22.12 -6.31
C ARG A 125 7.49 23.52 -5.72
N ALA A 126 6.56 24.45 -5.94
CA ALA A 126 6.62 25.80 -5.38
C ALA A 126 6.55 25.81 -3.85
N GLU A 127 5.83 24.85 -3.25
CA GLU A 127 5.80 24.59 -1.80
C GLU A 127 7.11 23.95 -1.28
N GLY A 128 8.03 23.58 -2.15
CA GLY A 128 9.29 22.90 -1.79
C GLY A 128 9.10 21.45 -1.34
N ARG A 129 8.00 20.80 -1.76
CA ARG A 129 7.64 19.45 -1.34
C ARG A 129 8.12 18.43 -2.38
N SER A 130 8.76 17.37 -1.89
CA SER A 130 9.13 16.24 -2.74
C SER A 130 7.88 15.47 -3.18
N VAL A 131 7.89 15.03 -4.44
CA VAL A 131 6.84 14.19 -5.02
C VAL A 131 7.45 12.90 -5.52
N TRP A 132 6.87 11.77 -5.16
CA TRP A 132 7.22 10.44 -5.65
C TRP A 132 6.11 9.92 -6.54
N LEU A 133 6.49 9.35 -7.68
CA LEU A 133 5.58 8.71 -8.61
C LEU A 133 5.92 7.22 -8.68
N GLN A 134 4.97 6.38 -8.27
CA GLN A 134 5.11 4.93 -8.31
C GLN A 134 4.13 4.35 -9.31
N GLU A 135 4.64 3.85 -10.43
CA GLU A 135 3.81 3.15 -11.42
C GLU A 135 3.27 1.84 -10.85
N LEU A 136 1.97 1.62 -11.06
CA LEU A 136 1.24 0.47 -10.53
C LEU A 136 1.04 -0.58 -11.63
N HIS A 137 1.64 -1.75 -11.43
CA HIS A 137 1.60 -2.86 -12.38
C HIS A 137 0.33 -3.72 -12.22
N PHE A 138 -0.84 -3.11 -12.43
CA PHE A 138 -2.10 -3.85 -12.53
C PHE A 138 -2.34 -4.37 -13.94
N GLY A 139 -3.15 -5.42 -14.08
CA GLY A 139 -3.61 -5.88 -15.39
C GLY A 139 -4.52 -4.85 -16.08
N ALA A 140 -4.53 -4.85 -17.41
CA ALA A 140 -5.26 -3.86 -18.23
C ALA A 140 -6.75 -3.72 -17.86
N ALA A 141 -7.42 -4.82 -17.48
CA ALA A 141 -8.81 -4.78 -17.02
C ALA A 141 -8.97 -4.00 -15.70
N ALA A 142 -8.09 -4.24 -14.72
CA ALA A 142 -8.10 -3.55 -13.43
C ALA A 142 -7.76 -2.07 -13.59
N LYS A 143 -6.80 -1.72 -14.46
CA LYS A 143 -6.49 -0.31 -14.79
C LYS A 143 -7.69 0.41 -15.39
N ARG A 144 -8.38 -0.20 -16.36
CA ARG A 144 -9.59 0.35 -16.97
C ARG A 144 -10.72 0.54 -15.96
N GLN A 145 -10.94 -0.44 -15.09
CA GLN A 145 -11.94 -0.35 -14.03
C GLN A 145 -11.62 0.75 -13.02
N LEU A 146 -10.35 0.88 -12.62
CA LEU A 146 -9.90 1.93 -11.70
C LEU A 146 -10.09 3.31 -12.33
N ALA A 147 -9.64 3.51 -13.57
CA ALA A 147 -9.80 4.77 -14.31
C ALA A 147 -11.28 5.16 -14.46
N ALA A 148 -12.14 4.21 -14.85
CA ALA A 148 -13.58 4.45 -14.99
C ALA A 148 -14.24 4.80 -13.65
N THR A 149 -13.86 4.09 -12.57
CA THR A 149 -14.37 4.38 -11.22
C THR A 149 -13.97 5.78 -10.77
N LEU A 150 -12.70 6.17 -10.96
CA LEU A 150 -12.19 7.49 -10.58
C LEU A 150 -12.89 8.61 -11.38
N ALA A 151 -13.06 8.42 -12.69
CA ALA A 151 -13.79 9.37 -13.53
C ALA A 151 -15.25 9.52 -13.09
N TRP A 152 -15.94 8.41 -12.78
CA TRP A 152 -17.31 8.44 -12.27
C TRP A 152 -17.40 9.11 -10.89
N GLN A 153 -16.46 8.83 -9.98
CA GLN A 153 -16.38 9.48 -8.68
C GLN A 153 -16.05 10.97 -8.78
N ALA A 154 -15.36 11.41 -9.83
CA ALA A 154 -15.02 12.83 -10.03
C ALA A 154 -16.23 13.68 -10.50
N LEU A 155 -17.33 13.05 -10.93
CA LEU A 155 -18.55 13.76 -11.30
C LEU A 155 -19.11 14.57 -10.12
N PRO A 156 -19.67 15.78 -10.33
CA PRO A 156 -20.15 16.65 -9.25
C PRO A 156 -21.09 15.97 -8.25
N GLU A 157 -21.95 15.07 -8.72
CA GLU A 157 -22.90 14.30 -7.92
C GLU A 157 -22.27 13.20 -7.05
N ASN A 158 -21.05 12.78 -7.36
CA ASN A 158 -20.35 11.66 -6.69
C ASN A 158 -19.06 12.08 -5.97
N ALA A 159 -18.57 13.29 -6.24
CA ALA A 159 -17.26 13.75 -5.80
C ALA A 159 -17.18 13.97 -4.29
N GLU A 160 -18.28 14.34 -3.64
CA GLU A 160 -18.29 14.69 -2.23
C GLU A 160 -18.31 13.46 -1.31
N TYR A 161 -17.54 13.55 -0.23
CA TYR A 161 -17.52 12.55 0.82
C TYR A 161 -17.28 13.18 2.19
N HIS A 162 -17.81 12.53 3.23
CA HIS A 162 -17.58 12.96 4.61
C HIS A 162 -16.14 12.67 5.02
N TYR A 163 -15.39 13.70 5.35
CA TYR A 163 -14.00 13.54 5.75
C TYR A 163 -13.87 13.00 7.18
N ASP A 164 -13.08 11.96 7.33
CA ASP A 164 -12.56 11.50 8.63
C ASP A 164 -11.05 11.38 8.47
N TYR A 165 -10.33 12.11 9.30
CA TYR A 165 -8.88 12.21 9.20
C TYR A 165 -8.18 10.84 9.25
N TYR A 166 -8.70 9.85 9.99
CA TYR A 166 -8.08 8.54 10.13
C TYR A 166 -8.68 7.48 9.21
N ARG A 167 -9.94 7.64 8.82
CA ARG A 167 -10.72 6.58 8.14
C ARG A 167 -11.19 6.93 6.74
N ASN A 168 -11.25 8.22 6.40
CA ASN A 168 -11.80 8.68 5.13
C ASN A 168 -11.12 10.00 4.71
N ASN A 169 -9.82 9.91 4.40
CA ASN A 169 -8.96 10.99 3.96
C ASN A 169 -8.36 10.68 2.57
N CYS A 170 -7.46 11.54 2.07
CA CYS A 170 -6.82 11.35 0.77
C CYS A 170 -6.13 9.99 0.62
N SER A 171 -5.29 9.61 1.58
CA SER A 171 -4.56 8.35 1.56
C SER A 171 -5.44 7.13 1.72
N THR A 172 -6.46 7.15 2.59
CA THR A 172 -7.37 6.00 2.73
C THR A 172 -8.25 5.83 1.50
N LYS A 173 -8.69 6.91 0.85
CA LYS A 173 -9.42 6.85 -0.42
C LYS A 173 -8.59 6.21 -1.52
N VAL A 174 -7.33 6.63 -1.65
CA VAL A 174 -6.39 6.02 -2.59
C VAL A 174 -6.16 4.55 -2.25
N ARG A 175 -5.86 4.21 -0.99
CA ARG A 175 -5.70 2.83 -0.51
C ARG A 175 -6.89 1.96 -0.89
N ASP A 176 -8.11 2.43 -0.64
CA ASP A 176 -9.33 1.67 -0.90
C ASP A 176 -9.55 1.47 -2.41
N ALA A 177 -9.30 2.51 -3.23
CA ALA A 177 -9.38 2.40 -4.69
C ALA A 177 -8.36 1.40 -5.25
N LEU A 178 -7.12 1.41 -4.73
CA LEU A 178 -6.08 0.47 -5.12
C LEU A 178 -6.37 -0.96 -4.64
N ASP A 179 -6.98 -1.12 -3.47
CA ASP A 179 -7.35 -2.44 -2.96
C ASP A 179 -8.42 -3.09 -3.83
N VAL A 180 -9.45 -2.32 -4.24
CA VAL A 180 -10.45 -2.78 -5.22
C VAL A 180 -9.79 -3.19 -6.53
N ALA A 181 -8.87 -2.38 -7.07
CA ALA A 181 -8.14 -2.71 -8.30
C ALA A 181 -7.25 -3.97 -8.15
N SER A 182 -6.74 -4.21 -6.94
CA SER A 182 -5.95 -5.41 -6.61
C SER A 182 -6.80 -6.65 -6.31
N GLY A 183 -8.13 -6.55 -6.30
CA GLY A 183 -9.02 -7.64 -5.89
C GLY A 183 -8.95 -7.96 -4.39
N GLY A 184 -8.71 -6.97 -3.53
CA GLY A 184 -8.67 -7.11 -2.07
C GLY A 184 -7.32 -7.59 -1.50
N GLN A 185 -6.29 -7.71 -2.34
CA GLN A 185 -5.00 -8.26 -1.93
C GLN A 185 -4.24 -7.33 -0.98
N LEU A 186 -4.33 -6.01 -1.19
CA LEU A 186 -3.66 -5.03 -0.30
C LEU A 186 -4.20 -5.15 1.12
N ARG A 187 -5.53 -5.26 1.27
CA ARG A 187 -6.19 -5.43 2.56
C ARG A 187 -5.84 -6.76 3.19
N ALA A 188 -5.90 -7.86 2.43
CA ALA A 188 -5.57 -9.19 2.92
C ALA A 188 -4.15 -9.26 3.49
N GLN A 189 -3.18 -8.62 2.84
CA GLN A 189 -1.77 -8.60 3.29
C GLN A 189 -1.50 -7.67 4.47
N SER A 190 -2.41 -6.71 4.73
CA SER A 190 -2.19 -5.63 5.72
C SER A 190 -2.88 -5.87 7.06
N LEU A 191 -4.01 -6.58 7.10
CA LEU A 191 -4.84 -6.71 8.31
C LEU A 191 -4.15 -7.44 9.47
N GLY A 192 -3.29 -8.42 9.18
CA GLY A 192 -2.59 -9.23 10.18
C GLY A 192 -1.26 -8.63 10.67
N ARG A 193 -0.87 -7.46 10.16
CA ARG A 193 0.41 -6.82 10.46
C ARG A 193 0.17 -5.49 11.14
N GLY A 194 1.00 -5.12 12.10
CA GLY A 194 0.96 -3.80 12.73
C GLY A 194 2.27 -3.50 13.42
N ARG A 195 2.64 -2.23 13.49
CA ARG A 195 3.90 -1.79 14.12
C ARG A 195 3.75 -1.49 15.62
N GLY A 196 2.58 -1.80 16.20
CA GLY A 196 2.27 -1.53 17.61
C GLY A 196 1.87 -0.08 17.89
N GLU A 197 1.72 0.73 16.84
CA GLU A 197 1.35 2.13 16.90
C GLU A 197 -0.17 2.30 17.07
N SER A 198 -0.58 3.48 17.54
CA SER A 198 -1.97 3.93 17.65
C SER A 198 -2.20 5.22 16.85
N TYR A 199 -3.44 5.54 16.50
CA TYR A 199 -3.75 6.82 15.82
C TYR A 199 -3.14 8.03 16.54
N ARG A 200 -3.21 8.07 17.89
CA ARG A 200 -2.63 9.17 18.66
C ARG A 200 -1.10 9.22 18.55
N SER A 201 -0.41 8.09 18.74
CA SER A 201 1.06 8.06 18.66
C SER A 201 1.59 8.55 17.32
N LEU A 202 0.89 8.22 16.24
CA LEU A 202 1.24 8.63 14.89
C LEU A 202 0.97 10.10 14.63
N SER A 203 -0.20 10.60 15.03
CA SER A 203 -0.51 12.02 14.94
C SER A 203 0.48 12.87 15.73
N LEU A 204 0.88 12.43 16.93
CA LEU A 204 1.88 13.11 17.75
C LEU A 204 3.27 13.10 17.11
N ALA A 205 3.67 12.00 16.47
CA ALA A 205 4.96 11.92 15.78
C ALA A 205 5.11 12.97 14.68
N TYR A 206 4.04 13.22 13.92
CA TYR A 206 4.00 14.25 12.87
C TYR A 206 3.77 15.67 13.44
N ALA A 207 3.17 15.79 14.62
CA ALA A 207 3.01 17.07 15.32
C ALA A 207 4.24 17.51 16.14
N ARG A 208 5.33 16.73 16.19
CA ARG A 208 6.51 16.99 17.05
C ARG A 208 7.07 18.41 16.95
N ALA A 209 7.04 19.01 15.77
CA ALA A 209 7.56 20.35 15.53
C ALA A 209 6.55 21.48 15.82
N MET A 210 5.35 21.16 16.32
CA MET A 210 4.29 22.12 16.68
C MET A 210 3.68 21.75 18.04
N PRO A 211 4.24 22.25 19.16
CA PRO A 211 3.77 21.89 20.50
C PRO A 211 2.28 22.15 20.73
N TRP A 212 1.75 23.24 20.16
CA TRP A 212 0.33 23.56 20.25
C TRP A 212 -0.56 22.51 19.56
N LEU A 213 -0.11 21.93 18.44
CA LEU A 213 -0.84 20.88 17.74
C LEU A 213 -0.83 19.58 18.55
N ALA A 214 0.29 19.25 19.19
CA ALA A 214 0.38 18.12 20.10
C ALA A 214 -0.60 18.26 21.28
N VAL A 215 -0.71 19.45 21.87
CA VAL A 215 -1.71 19.76 22.90
C VAL A 215 -3.13 19.56 22.36
N GLY A 216 -3.42 20.10 21.17
CA GLY A 216 -4.72 19.91 20.51
C GLY A 216 -5.06 18.43 20.26
N ILE A 217 -4.08 17.61 19.88
CA ILE A 217 -4.23 16.16 19.72
C ILE A 217 -4.54 15.47 21.05
N HIS A 218 -3.83 15.83 22.12
CA HIS A 218 -4.08 15.26 23.45
C HIS A 218 -5.49 15.57 23.98
N LEU A 219 -5.96 16.80 23.76
CA LEU A 219 -7.28 17.24 24.22
C LEU A 219 -8.41 16.78 23.30
N GLY A 220 -8.19 16.77 21.99
CA GLY A 220 -9.22 16.52 20.97
C GLY A 220 -9.46 15.04 20.69
N LEU A 221 -8.46 14.16 20.89
CA LEU A 221 -8.63 12.74 20.65
C LEU A 221 -9.07 12.01 21.91
N GLY A 222 -10.22 11.36 21.86
CA GLY A 222 -10.68 10.46 22.92
C GLY A 222 -9.90 9.14 22.99
N PRO A 223 -10.18 8.27 23.99
CA PRO A 223 -9.44 7.03 24.26
C PRO A 223 -9.38 6.04 23.08
N ARG A 224 -10.34 6.12 22.15
CA ARG A 224 -10.36 5.27 20.95
C ARG A 224 -9.13 5.47 20.05
N ALA A 225 -8.46 6.63 20.14
CA ALA A 225 -7.25 6.91 19.39
C ALA A 225 -6.01 6.19 19.94
N ASP A 226 -6.07 5.60 21.14
CA ASP A 226 -4.96 4.85 21.75
C ASP A 226 -4.97 3.36 21.40
N ARG A 227 -6.04 2.88 20.76
CA ARG A 227 -6.10 1.50 20.28
C ARG A 227 -4.98 1.26 19.27
N ARG A 228 -4.27 0.14 19.41
CA ARG A 228 -3.31 -0.31 18.41
C ARG A 228 -3.99 -0.53 17.06
N ILE A 229 -3.31 -0.13 16.00
CA ILE A 229 -3.81 -0.21 14.64
C ILE A 229 -2.93 -1.14 13.79
N ASN A 230 -3.52 -1.71 12.74
CA ASN A 230 -2.80 -2.54 11.77
C ASN A 230 -2.28 -1.70 10.59
N LEU A 231 -1.48 -2.30 9.70
CA LEU A 231 -0.91 -1.60 8.54
C LEU A 231 -1.99 -1.02 7.62
N TRP A 232 -3.14 -1.69 7.51
CA TRP A 232 -4.25 -1.18 6.72
C TRP A 232 -4.76 0.15 7.26
N GLU A 233 -4.93 0.23 8.58
CA GLU A 233 -5.31 1.45 9.27
C GLU A 233 -4.20 2.51 9.23
N GLU A 234 -2.92 2.14 9.36
CA GLU A 234 -1.77 3.06 9.27
C GLU A 234 -1.67 3.80 7.93
N ALA A 235 -2.21 3.23 6.86
CA ALA A 235 -2.23 3.82 5.51
C ALA A 235 -3.13 5.08 5.38
N PHE A 236 -3.64 5.62 6.49
CA PHE A 236 -4.13 7.01 6.53
C PHE A 236 -3.01 8.04 6.37
N LEU A 237 -1.74 7.61 6.54
CA LEU A 237 -0.55 8.43 6.32
C LEU A 237 0.10 8.06 4.97
N PRO A 238 0.36 9.05 4.09
CA PRO A 238 0.97 8.84 2.77
C PRO A 238 2.31 8.09 2.74
N LEU A 239 3.21 8.35 3.70
CA LEU A 239 4.59 7.86 3.69
C LEU A 239 4.83 6.64 4.62
N ARG A 240 3.82 5.77 4.80
CA ARG A 240 3.83 4.69 5.79
C ARG A 240 3.73 3.29 5.20
#